data_AF-A0A9W5QF15-F1
#
_entry.id   AF-A0A9W5QF15-F1
#
_cell.length_a   1.000
_cell.length_b   1.000
_cell.length_c   1.000
_cell.angle_alpha   90.00
_cell.angle_beta   90.00
_cell.angle_gamma   90.00
#
_symmetry.space_group_name_H-M   'P 1'
#
loop_
_entity.id
_entity.type
_entity.pdbx_description
1 polymer ?
#
loop_
_entity_poly.entity_id
_entity_poly.type
_entity_poly.pdbx_seq_one_letter_code
_entity_poly.pdbx_strand_id
1 'polypeptide(L)'
;MVLKKERFSLIDSLRQAYPLRWLLQIAEVSKAGYYKWRKYHNVQRLRQKRDMWHKEHILSIHRQHPYYGYKRMTRALAREGMVMNHKRVRRLMRELGIQSIIRKKRPFYGRKTSVVFKNHLNREFQAEKQNQKFVTDITYVRIGEQFAYLSAVLDLYNNEIVAWKLSSRNDLDLVLTTLRQLEGKSLTTKPLFHSDQGFQYTSKSYAKQLEKLGFVGSHSRRGNCFDNACIESFFSHLKTEKLYLVCPKTYEMAYRAIQEYIQFYNTERFQEKLHGLSPIEYREKAVA
;
A
#
# COMPACT_ATOMS: atom_id res chain seq x y z
N MET A 1 3.91 -13.71 -54.73
CA MET A 1 2.77 -14.67 -54.77
C MET A 1 1.54 -14.02 -54.17
N VAL A 2 0.49 -13.79 -54.97
CA VAL A 2 -0.80 -13.27 -54.46
C VAL A 2 -1.40 -14.28 -53.48
N LEU A 3 -1.74 -13.85 -52.28
CA LEU A 3 -2.29 -14.72 -51.24
C LEU A 3 -3.64 -15.29 -51.70
N LYS A 4 -3.92 -16.54 -51.34
CA LYS A 4 -5.17 -17.23 -51.73
C LYS A 4 -6.45 -16.45 -51.38
N LYS A 5 -6.39 -15.64 -50.31
CA LYS A 5 -7.48 -14.74 -49.87
C LYS A 5 -7.72 -13.57 -50.84
N GLU A 6 -6.66 -13.00 -51.40
CA GLU A 6 -6.72 -11.88 -52.35
C GLU A 6 -7.29 -12.34 -53.69
N ARG A 7 -6.91 -13.55 -54.14
CA ARG A 7 -7.50 -14.19 -55.33
C ARG A 7 -9.01 -14.32 -55.19
N PHE A 8 -9.51 -14.81 -54.06
CA PHE A 8 -10.96 -14.90 -53.83
C PHE A 8 -11.65 -13.53 -53.77
N SER A 9 -10.99 -12.51 -53.24
CA SER A 9 -11.54 -11.14 -53.22
C SER A 9 -11.69 -10.55 -54.61
N LEU A 10 -10.70 -10.76 -55.49
CA LEU A 10 -10.76 -10.35 -56.91
C LEU A 10 -11.84 -11.12 -57.68
N ILE A 11 -11.97 -12.43 -57.45
CA ILE A 11 -13.04 -13.22 -58.06
C ILE A 11 -14.41 -12.69 -57.63
N ASP A 12 -14.57 -12.29 -56.37
CA ASP A 12 -15.84 -11.78 -55.85
C ASP A 12 -16.24 -10.41 -56.44
N SER A 13 -15.28 -9.56 -56.78
CA SER A 13 -15.55 -8.29 -57.48
C SER A 13 -15.83 -8.50 -58.97
N LEU A 14 -15.07 -9.36 -59.64
CA LEU A 14 -15.17 -9.60 -61.10
C LEU A 14 -16.36 -10.48 -61.50
N ARG A 15 -16.93 -11.27 -60.58
CA ARG A 15 -18.07 -12.15 -60.88
C ARG A 15 -19.32 -11.42 -61.37
N GLN A 16 -19.40 -10.10 -61.16
CA GLN A 16 -20.50 -9.28 -61.66
C GLN A 16 -20.39 -9.02 -63.17
N ALA A 17 -19.18 -9.09 -63.72
CA ALA A 17 -18.88 -8.83 -65.13
C ALA A 17 -18.54 -10.11 -65.92
N TYR A 18 -18.02 -11.16 -65.26
CA TYR A 18 -17.54 -12.37 -65.94
C TYR A 18 -18.06 -13.67 -65.31
N PRO A 19 -18.21 -14.76 -66.10
CA PRO A 19 -18.64 -16.05 -65.58
C PRO A 19 -17.70 -16.60 -64.50
N LEU A 20 -18.26 -16.97 -63.33
CA LEU A 20 -17.51 -17.48 -62.18
C LEU A 20 -16.61 -18.68 -62.51
N ARG A 21 -17.03 -19.54 -63.44
CA ARG A 21 -16.25 -20.72 -63.87
C ARG A 21 -14.89 -20.33 -64.45
N TRP A 22 -14.85 -19.27 -65.27
CA TRP A 22 -13.63 -18.80 -65.93
C TRP A 22 -12.68 -18.17 -64.92
N LEU A 23 -13.24 -17.34 -64.02
CA LEU A 23 -12.48 -16.68 -62.96
C LEU A 23 -11.83 -17.68 -61.99
N LEU A 24 -12.53 -18.78 -61.64
CA LEU A 24 -11.98 -19.84 -60.79
C LEU A 24 -10.86 -20.62 -61.48
N GLN A 25 -10.97 -20.84 -62.78
CA GLN A 25 -9.98 -21.56 -63.59
C GLN A 25 -8.70 -20.73 -63.78
N ILE A 26 -8.83 -19.45 -64.15
CA ILE A 26 -7.69 -18.53 -64.32
C ILE A 26 -6.94 -18.32 -62.99
N ALA A 27 -7.67 -18.23 -61.87
CA ALA A 27 -7.06 -18.03 -60.56
C ALA A 27 -6.56 -19.32 -59.89
N GLU A 28 -6.76 -20.48 -60.53
CA GLU A 28 -6.40 -21.82 -60.04
C GLU A 28 -6.94 -22.12 -58.64
N VAL A 29 -8.23 -21.84 -58.40
CA VAL A 29 -8.87 -22.06 -57.10
C VAL A 29 -10.16 -22.88 -57.20
N SER A 30 -10.37 -23.75 -56.21
CA SER A 30 -11.58 -24.58 -56.15
C SER A 30 -12.85 -23.77 -55.91
N LYS A 31 -13.95 -24.15 -56.57
CA LYS A 31 -15.31 -23.61 -56.34
C LYS A 31 -15.73 -23.72 -54.87
N ALA A 32 -15.50 -24.86 -54.23
CA ALA A 32 -15.83 -25.09 -52.82
C ALA A 32 -15.08 -24.13 -51.89
N GLY A 33 -13.78 -23.89 -52.14
CA GLY A 33 -12.96 -22.92 -51.41
C GLY A 33 -13.48 -21.49 -51.54
N TYR A 34 -13.92 -21.07 -52.73
CA TYR A 34 -14.50 -19.74 -52.97
C TYR A 34 -15.79 -19.52 -52.17
N TYR A 35 -16.76 -20.47 -52.21
CA TYR A 35 -18.00 -20.32 -51.44
C TYR A 35 -17.75 -20.39 -49.92
N LYS A 36 -16.82 -21.24 -49.46
CA LYS A 36 -16.39 -21.27 -48.07
C LYS A 36 -15.82 -19.90 -47.66
N TRP A 37 -14.88 -19.36 -48.43
CA TRP A 37 -14.31 -18.03 -48.21
C TRP A 37 -15.39 -16.95 -48.19
N ARG A 38 -16.32 -16.93 -49.15
CA ARG A 38 -17.38 -15.92 -49.25
C ARG A 38 -18.31 -15.94 -48.04
N LYS A 39 -18.67 -17.13 -47.54
CA LYS A 39 -19.44 -17.29 -46.29
C LYS A 39 -18.69 -16.70 -45.10
N TYR A 40 -17.42 -17.06 -44.91
CA TYR A 40 -16.60 -16.52 -43.81
C TYR A 40 -16.34 -15.02 -43.95
N HIS A 41 -16.13 -14.51 -45.16
CA HIS A 41 -15.89 -13.11 -45.45
C HIS A 41 -17.10 -12.24 -45.07
N ASN A 42 -18.32 -12.68 -45.42
CA ASN A 42 -19.55 -11.99 -45.02
C ASN A 42 -19.72 -11.94 -43.50
N VAL A 43 -19.48 -13.06 -42.81
CA VAL A 43 -19.52 -13.12 -41.34
C VAL A 43 -18.46 -12.20 -40.72
N GLN A 44 -17.25 -12.17 -41.27
CA GLN A 44 -16.17 -11.29 -40.82
C GLN A 44 -16.52 -9.81 -41.01
N ARG A 45 -17.08 -9.44 -42.17
CA ARG A 45 -17.52 -8.06 -42.48
C ARG A 45 -18.61 -7.59 -41.51
N LEU A 46 -19.61 -8.43 -41.24
CA LEU A 46 -20.65 -8.13 -40.25
C LEU A 46 -20.07 -7.96 -38.84
N ARG A 47 -19.12 -8.82 -38.46
CA ARG A 47 -18.42 -8.72 -37.18
C ARG A 47 -17.62 -7.42 -37.06
N GLN A 48 -16.91 -7.02 -38.11
CA GLN A 48 -16.16 -5.77 -38.17
C GLN A 48 -17.08 -4.55 -38.04
N LYS A 49 -18.23 -4.54 -38.73
CA LYS A 49 -19.23 -3.47 -38.60
C LYS A 49 -19.75 -3.35 -37.17
N ARG A 50 -20.05 -4.49 -36.51
CA ARG A 50 -20.47 -4.49 -35.09
C ARG A 50 -19.35 -4.05 -34.15
N ASP A 51 -18.10 -4.45 -34.42
CA ASP A 51 -16.94 -4.03 -33.63
C ASP A 51 -16.68 -2.52 -33.77
N MET A 52 -16.90 -1.93 -34.95
CA MET A 52 -16.79 -0.49 -35.18
C MET A 52 -17.81 0.29 -34.34
N TRP A 53 -19.07 -0.14 -34.34
CA TRP A 53 -20.10 0.46 -33.51
C TRP A 53 -19.77 0.36 -32.01
N HIS A 54 -19.29 -0.79 -31.52
CA HIS A 54 -18.84 -0.92 -30.14
C HIS A 54 -17.63 -0.04 -29.81
N LYS A 55 -16.73 0.18 -30.77
CA LYS A 55 -15.55 1.05 -30.59
C LYS A 55 -15.95 2.51 -30.36
N GLU A 56 -16.96 3.00 -31.09
CA GLU A 56 -17.49 4.36 -30.91
C GLU A 56 -18.06 4.56 -29.49
N HIS A 57 -18.85 3.60 -29.00
CA HIS A 57 -19.37 3.64 -27.63
C HIS A 57 -18.27 3.56 -26.57
N ILE A 58 -17.29 2.67 -26.75
CA ILE A 58 -16.11 2.59 -25.87
C ILE A 58 -15.37 3.94 -25.82
N LEU A 59 -15.19 4.61 -26.96
CA LEU A 59 -14.58 5.93 -27.02
C LEU A 59 -15.40 6.99 -26.27
N SER A 60 -16.72 6.99 -26.46
CA SER A 60 -17.65 7.90 -25.78
C SER A 60 -17.55 7.76 -24.26
N ILE A 61 -17.71 6.54 -23.76
CA ILE A 61 -17.60 6.24 -22.32
C ILE A 61 -16.20 6.59 -21.81
N HIS A 62 -15.14 6.31 -22.57
CA HIS A 62 -13.77 6.62 -22.14
C HIS A 62 -13.50 8.12 -22.05
N ARG A 63 -14.09 8.95 -22.92
CA ARG A 63 -13.99 10.42 -22.83
C ARG A 63 -14.56 10.95 -21.53
N GLN A 64 -15.68 10.39 -21.07
CA GLN A 64 -16.33 10.78 -19.80
C GLN A 64 -15.65 10.13 -18.59
N HIS A 65 -15.13 8.91 -18.76
CA HIS A 65 -14.57 8.08 -17.69
C HIS A 65 -13.20 7.49 -18.09
N PRO A 66 -12.15 8.32 -18.19
CA PRO A 66 -10.84 7.86 -18.67
C PRO A 66 -10.16 6.86 -17.73
N TYR A 67 -10.61 6.77 -16.48
CA TYR A 67 -10.17 5.82 -15.45
C TYR A 67 -10.89 4.45 -15.53
N TYR A 68 -11.75 4.20 -16.51
CA TYR A 68 -12.37 2.87 -16.69
C TYR A 68 -11.46 1.90 -17.43
N GLY A 69 -10.94 0.91 -16.70
CA GLY A 69 -10.37 -0.30 -17.30
C GLY A 69 -11.44 -1.22 -17.88
N TYR A 70 -11.02 -2.23 -18.65
CA TYR A 70 -11.91 -3.08 -19.44
C TYR A 70 -13.05 -3.74 -18.64
N LYS A 71 -12.85 -4.08 -17.35
CA LYS A 71 -13.92 -4.62 -16.49
C LYS A 71 -15.03 -3.58 -16.22
N ARG A 72 -14.65 -2.35 -15.89
CA ARG A 72 -15.60 -1.24 -15.66
C ARG A 72 -16.26 -0.81 -16.96
N MET A 73 -15.48 -0.74 -18.04
CA MET A 73 -15.99 -0.49 -19.39
C MET A 73 -17.04 -1.54 -19.82
N THR A 74 -16.79 -2.82 -19.53
CA THR A 74 -17.77 -3.90 -19.82
C THR A 74 -19.08 -3.69 -19.07
N ARG A 75 -19.03 -3.25 -17.81
CA ARG A 75 -20.23 -2.93 -17.01
C ARG A 75 -20.95 -1.68 -17.51
N ALA A 76 -20.21 -0.65 -17.92
CA ALA A 76 -20.78 0.58 -18.49
C ALA A 76 -21.54 0.28 -19.79
N LEU A 77 -20.91 -0.45 -20.72
CA LEU A 77 -21.56 -0.91 -21.95
C LEU A 77 -22.81 -1.76 -21.67
N ALA A 78 -22.76 -2.66 -20.68
CA ALA A 78 -23.92 -3.47 -20.31
C ALA A 78 -25.10 -2.62 -19.78
N ARG A 79 -24.83 -1.51 -19.08
CA ARG A 79 -25.87 -0.57 -18.63
C ARG A 79 -26.50 0.22 -19.77
N GLU A 80 -25.77 0.42 -20.86
CA GLU A 80 -26.26 1.00 -22.12
C GLU A 80 -26.91 -0.05 -23.04
N GLY A 81 -27.18 -1.26 -22.54
CA GLY A 81 -27.81 -2.34 -23.30
C GLY A 81 -26.84 -3.16 -24.19
N MET A 82 -25.54 -2.86 -24.17
CA MET A 82 -24.51 -3.53 -24.96
C MET A 82 -23.80 -4.63 -24.18
N VAL A 83 -24.50 -5.75 -23.95
CA VAL A 83 -23.93 -6.90 -23.25
C VAL A 83 -22.91 -7.63 -24.14
N MET A 84 -21.65 -7.66 -23.72
CA MET A 84 -20.60 -8.41 -24.41
C MET A 84 -19.53 -8.94 -23.46
N ASN A 85 -18.83 -9.99 -23.89
CA ASN A 85 -17.77 -10.60 -23.09
C ASN A 85 -16.62 -9.61 -22.83
N HIS A 86 -16.14 -9.54 -21.58
CA HIS A 86 -15.03 -8.67 -21.16
C HIS A 86 -13.75 -8.87 -21.98
N LYS A 87 -13.49 -10.07 -22.51
CA LYS A 87 -12.35 -10.33 -23.43
C LYS A 87 -12.51 -9.58 -24.75
N ARG A 88 -13.74 -9.44 -25.26
CA ARG A 88 -14.06 -8.66 -26.46
C ARG A 88 -13.82 -7.18 -26.21
N VAL A 89 -14.32 -6.64 -25.09
CA VAL A 89 -14.10 -5.24 -24.69
C VAL A 89 -12.60 -4.95 -24.57
N ARG A 90 -11.85 -5.83 -23.89
CA ARG A 90 -10.39 -5.71 -23.76
C ARG A 90 -9.68 -5.67 -25.12
N ARG A 91 -10.08 -6.55 -26.06
CA ARG A 91 -9.53 -6.55 -27.42
C ARG A 91 -9.82 -5.23 -28.14
N LEU A 92 -11.07 -4.75 -28.09
CA LEU A 92 -11.48 -3.51 -28.77
C LEU A 92 -10.78 -2.28 -28.19
N MET A 93 -10.66 -2.18 -26.86
CA MET A 93 -9.90 -1.11 -26.20
C MET A 93 -8.42 -1.13 -26.64
N ARG A 94 -7.80 -2.31 -26.75
CA ARG A 94 -6.42 -2.44 -27.22
C ARG A 94 -6.28 -1.99 -28.68
N GLU A 95 -7.21 -2.37 -29.55
CA GLU A 95 -7.23 -1.91 -30.95
C GLU A 95 -7.42 -0.40 -31.08
N LEU A 96 -8.06 0.24 -30.11
CA LEU A 96 -8.23 1.70 -30.04
C LEU A 96 -7.07 2.43 -29.33
N GLY A 97 -6.07 1.71 -28.80
CA GLY A 97 -5.00 2.31 -28.00
C GLY A 97 -5.46 2.85 -26.65
N ILE A 98 -6.67 2.51 -26.20
CA ILE A 98 -7.27 3.04 -24.97
C ILE A 98 -6.79 2.24 -23.76
N GLN A 99 -6.31 2.96 -22.75
CA GLN A 99 -5.95 2.39 -21.46
C GLN A 99 -6.56 3.21 -20.33
N SER A 100 -6.86 2.54 -19.22
CA SER A 100 -7.35 3.20 -18.02
C SER A 100 -6.27 4.12 -17.47
N ILE A 101 -6.61 5.39 -17.23
CA ILE A 101 -5.77 6.27 -16.42
C ILE A 101 -5.88 5.78 -14.98
N ILE A 102 -4.86 5.05 -14.53
CA ILE A 102 -4.71 4.58 -13.15
C ILE A 102 -3.57 5.33 -12.48
N ARG A 103 -3.62 5.46 -11.15
CA ARG A 103 -2.49 5.94 -10.37
C ARG A 103 -1.28 5.05 -10.70
N LYS A 104 -0.28 5.61 -11.39
CA LYS A 104 0.98 4.91 -11.62
C LYS A 104 1.56 4.59 -10.25
N LYS A 105 1.75 3.29 -9.96
CA LYS A 105 2.48 2.87 -8.75
C LYS A 105 3.88 3.44 -8.89
N ARG A 106 4.22 4.46 -8.10
CA ARG A 106 5.57 5.01 -8.08
C ARG A 106 6.50 3.90 -7.58
N PRO A 107 7.53 3.50 -8.34
CA PRO A 107 8.53 2.60 -7.81
C PRO A 107 9.13 3.25 -6.57
N PHE A 108 9.05 2.56 -5.44
CA PHE A 108 9.68 3.01 -4.20
C PHE A 108 11.17 2.77 -4.33
N TYR A 109 11.92 3.82 -4.67
CA TYR A 109 13.37 3.83 -4.55
C TYR A 109 13.70 4.05 -3.07
N GLY A 110 13.50 3.01 -2.26
CA GLY A 110 13.96 3.03 -0.87
C GLY A 110 15.47 3.29 -0.88
N ARG A 111 15.92 4.29 -0.12
CA ARG A 111 17.35 4.46 0.15
C ARG A 111 17.86 3.14 0.75
N LYS A 112 19.03 2.67 0.32
CA LYS A 112 19.66 1.48 0.92
C LYS A 112 19.81 1.76 2.43
N THR A 113 19.13 0.96 3.24
CA THR A 113 19.24 0.97 4.69
C THR A 113 20.69 0.71 5.06
N SER A 114 21.29 1.55 5.91
CA SER A 114 22.72 1.43 6.23
C SER A 114 22.98 0.27 7.20
N VAL A 115 22.15 0.15 8.23
CA VAL A 115 22.22 -0.89 9.24
C VAL A 115 20.84 -1.54 9.37
N VAL A 116 20.79 -2.87 9.31
CA VAL A 116 19.55 -3.64 9.51
C VAL A 116 19.84 -4.74 10.52
N PHE A 117 19.20 -4.65 11.69
CA PHE A 117 19.23 -5.71 12.69
C PHE A 117 18.29 -6.86 12.30
N LYS A 118 18.62 -8.08 12.76
CA LYS A 118 17.70 -9.22 12.64
C LYS A 118 16.47 -8.97 13.52
N ASN A 119 15.34 -9.56 13.16
CA ASN A 119 14.15 -9.50 14.00
C ASN A 119 14.34 -10.46 15.18
N HIS A 120 14.78 -9.92 16.31
CA HIS A 120 14.95 -10.67 17.56
C HIS A 120 13.67 -10.68 18.40
N LEU A 121 12.83 -9.65 18.32
CA LEU A 121 11.58 -9.59 19.07
C LEU A 121 10.60 -10.66 18.59
N ASN A 122 10.50 -10.85 17.26
CA ASN A 122 9.66 -11.87 16.62
C ASN A 122 8.22 -11.96 17.16
N ARG A 123 7.63 -10.80 17.51
CA ARG A 123 6.27 -10.65 18.09
C ARG A 123 6.10 -11.22 19.50
N GLU A 124 7.20 -11.55 20.19
CA GLU A 124 7.20 -11.86 21.61
C GLU A 124 7.11 -10.58 22.44
N PHE A 125 5.92 -9.97 22.42
CA PHE A 125 5.61 -8.70 23.07
C PHE A 125 5.53 -8.75 24.60
N GLN A 126 5.95 -9.86 25.20
CA GLN A 126 6.00 -10.02 26.64
C GLN A 126 7.46 -10.07 27.09
N ALA A 127 7.80 -9.23 28.05
CA ALA A 127 9.05 -9.29 28.80
C ALA A 127 8.81 -9.98 30.14
N GLU A 128 9.83 -10.66 30.67
CA GLU A 128 9.80 -11.30 31.98
C GLU A 128 10.15 -10.32 33.09
N LYS A 129 10.96 -9.30 32.77
CA LYS A 129 11.44 -8.29 33.71
C LYS A 129 11.37 -6.91 33.09
N GLN A 130 11.25 -5.90 33.95
CA GLN A 130 11.37 -4.51 33.55
C GLN A 130 12.70 -4.26 32.85
N ASN A 131 12.71 -3.33 31.89
CA ASN A 131 13.89 -2.92 31.14
C ASN A 131 14.56 -4.07 30.38
N GLN A 132 13.80 -5.06 29.92
CA GLN A 132 14.30 -6.19 29.12
C GLN A 132 13.98 -6.05 27.63
N LYS A 133 12.78 -5.59 27.26
CA LYS A 133 12.37 -5.43 25.86
C LYS A 133 11.65 -4.10 25.69
N PHE A 134 12.15 -3.27 24.79
CA PHE A 134 11.57 -1.98 24.45
C PHE A 134 11.12 -1.97 22.99
N VAL A 135 10.05 -1.24 22.71
CA VAL A 135 9.60 -0.94 21.34
C VAL A 135 9.57 0.58 21.15
N THR A 136 9.92 1.05 19.96
CA THR A 136 9.81 2.47 19.58
C THR A 136 9.21 2.61 18.19
N ASP A 137 8.50 3.71 18.00
CA ASP A 137 7.94 4.11 16.72
C ASP A 137 7.64 5.62 16.74
N ILE A 138 7.37 6.20 15.57
CA ILE A 138 7.00 7.61 15.38
C ILE A 138 5.59 7.70 14.82
N THR A 139 4.74 8.48 15.47
CA THR A 139 3.44 8.88 14.92
C THR A 139 3.42 10.35 14.53
N TYR A 140 2.63 10.68 13.51
CA TYR A 140 2.24 12.06 13.23
C TYR A 140 1.15 12.52 14.23
N VAL A 141 1.22 13.80 14.60
CA VAL A 141 0.27 14.50 15.44
C VAL A 141 -0.20 15.73 14.67
N ARG A 142 -1.51 15.88 14.49
CA ARG A 142 -2.08 17.04 13.78
C ARG A 142 -2.14 18.24 14.73
N ILE A 143 -1.64 19.38 14.29
CA ILE A 143 -1.63 20.65 15.01
C ILE A 143 -2.19 21.72 14.09
N GLY A 144 -3.47 22.06 14.24
CA GLY A 144 -4.19 22.90 13.28
C GLY A 144 -4.10 22.35 11.84
N GLU A 145 -3.39 23.08 10.98
CA GLU A 145 -3.14 22.72 9.57
C GLU A 145 -1.78 22.02 9.34
N GLN A 146 -0.94 21.94 10.38
CA GLN A 146 0.39 21.36 10.30
C GLN A 146 0.45 20.00 11.01
N PHE A 147 1.58 19.31 10.86
CA PHE A 147 1.87 18.07 11.57
C PHE A 147 3.17 18.19 12.34
N ALA A 148 3.15 17.68 13.57
CA ALA A 148 4.33 17.34 14.35
C ALA A 148 4.52 15.82 14.37
N TYR A 149 5.66 15.38 14.88
CA TYR A 149 6.07 13.99 14.98
C TYR A 149 6.40 13.66 16.43
N LEU A 150 5.73 12.63 16.94
CA LEU A 150 5.94 12.11 18.28
C LEU A 150 6.68 10.79 18.19
N SER A 151 7.89 10.75 18.73
CA SER A 151 8.65 9.53 18.99
C SER A 151 8.38 9.09 20.42
N ALA A 152 8.07 7.80 20.62
CA ALA A 152 7.86 7.22 21.94
C ALA A 152 8.61 5.90 22.10
N VAL A 153 8.93 5.55 23.35
CA VAL A 153 9.52 4.27 23.73
C VAL A 153 8.63 3.64 24.79
N LEU A 154 8.21 2.40 24.55
CA LEU A 154 7.37 1.62 25.44
C LEU A 154 8.16 0.42 25.97
N ASP A 155 8.12 0.18 27.28
CA ASP A 155 8.62 -1.04 27.92
C ASP A 155 7.55 -2.14 27.81
N LEU A 156 7.91 -3.28 27.23
CA LEU A 156 6.99 -4.40 27.00
C LEU A 156 6.71 -5.23 28.26
N TYR A 157 7.33 -4.92 29.40
CA TYR A 157 7.02 -5.57 30.67
C TYR A 157 5.66 -5.14 31.20
N ASN A 158 5.45 -3.82 31.34
CA ASN A 158 4.27 -3.23 31.95
C ASN A 158 3.55 -2.25 31.01
N ASN A 159 3.90 -2.21 29.73
CA ASN A 159 3.43 -1.26 28.72
C ASN A 159 3.71 0.22 29.05
N GLU A 160 4.64 0.54 29.94
CA GLU A 160 4.94 1.92 30.34
C GLU A 160 5.61 2.70 29.21
N ILE A 161 5.16 3.94 28.98
CA ILE A 161 5.89 4.88 28.13
C ILE A 161 7.04 5.48 28.92
N VAL A 162 8.25 5.00 28.64
CA VAL A 162 9.46 5.30 29.39
C VAL A 162 10.26 6.49 28.87
N ALA A 163 10.03 6.88 27.61
CA ALA A 163 10.64 8.03 26.97
C ALA A 163 9.76 8.52 25.81
N TRP A 164 9.75 9.84 25.57
CA TRP A 164 9.05 10.42 24.43
C TRP A 164 9.59 11.79 24.04
N LYS A 165 9.43 12.17 22.77
CA LYS A 165 9.78 13.51 22.28
C LYS A 165 8.82 13.92 21.17
N LEU A 166 8.31 15.14 21.27
CA LEU A 166 7.63 15.82 20.17
C LEU A 166 8.63 16.68 19.39
N SER A 167 8.50 16.72 18.06
CA SER A 167 9.27 17.59 17.17
C SER A 167 8.43 18.03 15.98
N SER A 168 8.72 19.20 15.40
CA SER A 168 8.16 19.62 14.11
C SER A 168 8.78 18.89 12.91
N ARG A 169 9.89 18.17 13.10
CA ARG A 169 10.64 17.48 12.06
C ARG A 169 10.74 15.99 12.34
N ASN A 170 10.53 15.19 11.30
CA ASN A 170 10.75 13.75 11.33
C ASN A 170 12.19 13.43 10.91
N ASP A 171 13.14 13.64 11.80
CA ASP A 171 14.57 13.45 11.53
C ASP A 171 15.22 12.49 12.53
N LEU A 172 16.53 12.27 12.33
CA LEU A 172 17.32 11.42 13.20
C LEU A 172 17.47 12.02 14.61
N ASP A 173 17.47 13.35 14.74
CA ASP A 173 17.62 14.01 16.04
C ASP A 173 16.43 13.72 16.97
N LEU A 174 15.21 13.67 16.42
CA LEU A 174 14.03 13.24 17.15
C LEU A 174 14.23 11.87 17.83
N VAL A 175 14.71 10.88 17.07
CA VAL A 175 14.94 9.52 17.58
C VAL A 175 16.09 9.50 18.58
N LEU A 176 17.23 10.13 18.27
CA LEU A 176 18.39 10.14 19.15
C LEU A 176 18.11 10.87 20.47
N THR A 177 17.34 11.96 20.44
CA THR A 177 16.92 12.69 21.64
C THR A 177 15.96 11.86 22.49
N THR A 178 15.07 11.10 21.86
CA THR A 178 14.18 10.18 22.60
C THR A 178 14.99 9.08 23.28
N LEU A 179 15.92 8.44 22.56
CA LEU A 179 16.80 7.41 23.11
C LEU A 179 17.66 7.89 24.28
N ARG A 180 18.16 9.12 24.21
CA ARG A 180 18.98 9.71 25.28
C ARG A 180 18.25 9.82 26.62
N GLN A 181 16.92 9.84 26.64
CA GLN A 181 16.15 9.81 27.89
C GLN A 181 16.26 8.48 28.65
N LEU A 182 16.81 7.44 28.01
CA LEU A 182 17.09 6.16 28.64
C LEU A 182 18.50 6.10 29.24
N GLU A 183 19.34 7.12 29.04
CA GLU A 183 20.66 7.21 29.67
C GLU A 183 20.49 7.23 31.21
N GLY A 184 21.25 6.39 31.92
CA GLY A 184 21.20 6.28 33.37
C GLY A 184 20.09 5.36 33.93
N LYS A 185 19.21 4.79 33.10
CA LYS A 185 18.28 3.75 33.58
C LYS A 185 19.02 2.46 33.91
N SER A 186 18.58 1.77 34.96
CA SER A 186 19.08 0.43 35.32
C SER A 186 18.52 -0.59 34.33
N LEU A 187 19.32 -0.94 33.33
CA LEU A 187 18.96 -1.89 32.28
C LEU A 187 19.34 -3.32 32.66
N THR A 188 18.61 -4.29 32.13
CA THR A 188 19.00 -5.70 32.24
C THR A 188 20.27 -6.00 31.42
N THR A 189 20.80 -7.22 31.49
CA THR A 189 21.91 -7.61 30.60
C THR A 189 21.40 -7.76 29.17
N LYS A 190 21.91 -6.93 28.24
CA LYS A 190 21.58 -6.94 26.80
C LYS A 190 20.06 -6.77 26.51
N PRO A 191 19.44 -5.67 26.96
CA PRO A 191 18.04 -5.40 26.69
C PRO A 191 17.79 -5.29 25.19
N LEU A 192 16.62 -5.76 24.75
CA LEU A 192 16.21 -5.67 23.36
C LEU A 192 15.59 -4.30 23.07
N PHE A 193 15.95 -3.70 21.94
CA PHE A 193 15.34 -2.46 21.47
C PHE A 193 14.80 -2.63 20.04
N HIS A 194 13.48 -2.65 19.91
CA HIS A 194 12.78 -2.97 18.67
C HIS A 194 12.21 -1.72 17.97
N SER A 195 12.40 -1.61 16.66
CA SER A 195 11.87 -0.54 15.83
C SER A 195 11.52 -1.02 14.41
N ASP A 196 10.90 -0.17 13.61
CA ASP A 196 10.70 -0.46 12.19
C ASP A 196 11.99 -0.27 11.36
N GLN A 197 11.90 -0.46 10.05
CA GLN A 197 13.02 -0.21 9.13
C GLN A 197 13.01 1.22 8.55
N GLY A 198 12.50 2.20 9.30
CA GLY A 198 12.55 3.61 8.97
C GLY A 198 13.98 4.09 8.77
N PHE A 199 14.15 5.19 8.01
CA PHE A 199 15.49 5.67 7.68
C PHE A 199 16.27 6.17 8.92
N GLN A 200 15.54 6.63 9.94
CA GLN A 200 16.09 7.08 11.23
C GLN A 200 16.69 5.89 12.00
N TYR A 201 15.93 4.80 12.10
CA TYR A 201 16.28 3.58 12.83
C TYR A 201 17.30 2.70 12.10
N THR A 202 17.48 2.89 10.80
CA THR A 202 18.49 2.16 10.01
C THR A 202 19.78 2.94 9.78
N SER A 203 19.97 4.05 10.50
CA SER A 203 21.16 4.90 10.41
C SER A 203 22.32 4.39 11.28
N LYS A 204 23.57 4.70 10.87
CA LYS A 204 24.76 4.32 11.65
C LYS A 204 24.80 4.99 13.03
N SER A 205 24.36 6.25 13.13
CA SER A 205 24.35 6.98 14.40
C SER A 205 23.35 6.39 15.39
N TYR A 206 22.18 5.95 14.91
CA TYR A 206 21.23 5.24 15.75
C TYR A 206 21.81 3.92 16.28
N ALA A 207 22.42 3.11 15.40
CA ALA A 207 23.06 1.87 15.80
C ALA A 207 24.17 2.08 16.85
N LYS A 208 25.02 3.10 16.68
CA LYS A 208 26.04 3.48 17.68
C LYS A 208 25.44 3.93 19.00
N GLN A 209 24.33 4.66 18.98
CA GLN A 209 23.67 5.10 20.21
C GLN A 209 23.05 3.92 20.97
N LEU A 210 22.45 2.95 20.27
CA LEU A 210 21.97 1.72 20.90
C LEU A 210 23.11 0.93 21.56
N GLU A 211 24.23 0.76 20.84
CA GLU A 211 25.41 0.09 21.36
C GLU A 211 25.99 0.79 22.60
N LYS A 212 26.09 2.12 22.57
CA LYS A 212 26.53 2.94 23.71
C LYS A 212 25.65 2.74 24.95
N LEU A 213 24.35 2.56 24.74
CA LEU A 213 23.36 2.30 25.79
C LEU A 213 23.30 0.82 26.21
N GLY A 214 24.04 -0.07 25.56
CA GLY A 214 24.04 -1.51 25.85
C GLY A 214 22.86 -2.30 25.26
N PHE A 215 22.07 -1.71 24.36
CA PHE A 215 20.93 -2.36 23.73
C PHE A 215 21.32 -3.30 22.59
N VAL A 216 20.59 -4.39 22.46
CA VAL A 216 20.56 -5.24 21.27
C VAL A 216 19.45 -4.75 20.35
N GLY A 217 19.81 -4.15 19.22
CA GLY A 217 18.86 -3.67 18.23
C GLY A 217 18.08 -4.82 17.57
N SER A 218 16.80 -4.58 17.29
CA SER A 218 15.92 -5.48 16.56
C SER A 218 15.07 -4.67 15.58
N HIS A 219 14.87 -5.17 14.36
CA HIS A 219 13.97 -4.53 13.40
C HIS A 219 12.81 -5.42 12.99
N SER A 220 11.65 -4.82 12.76
CA SER A 220 10.52 -5.49 12.10
C SER A 220 10.88 -5.94 10.69
N ARG A 221 10.13 -6.91 10.17
CA ARG A 221 10.26 -7.30 8.76
C ARG A 221 9.64 -6.22 7.87
N ARG A 222 10.23 -5.95 6.70
CA ARG A 222 9.66 -4.97 5.76
C ARG A 222 8.22 -5.32 5.40
N GLY A 223 7.33 -4.34 5.56
CA GLY A 223 5.91 -4.47 5.20
C GLY A 223 5.07 -5.28 6.19
N ASN A 224 5.55 -5.49 7.42
CA ASN A 224 4.85 -6.24 8.44
C ASN A 224 4.49 -5.33 9.63
N CYS A 225 3.29 -4.73 9.59
CA CYS A 225 2.79 -3.86 10.66
C CYS A 225 2.60 -4.59 12.00
N PHE A 226 2.32 -5.89 11.97
CA PHE A 226 2.09 -6.67 13.20
C PHE A 226 3.30 -6.73 14.13
N ASP A 227 4.50 -6.48 13.64
CA ASP A 227 5.72 -6.51 14.46
C ASP A 227 5.82 -5.29 15.41
N ASN A 228 5.02 -4.23 15.20
CA ASN A 228 4.99 -3.02 16.04
C ASN A 228 3.63 -2.80 16.76
N ALA A 229 2.76 -3.81 16.78
CA ALA A 229 1.37 -3.65 17.21
C ALA A 229 1.20 -3.03 18.62
N CYS A 230 2.11 -3.30 19.57
CA CYS A 230 2.00 -2.75 20.93
C CYS A 230 2.10 -1.23 20.97
N ILE A 231 3.08 -0.64 20.28
CA ILE A 231 3.24 0.81 20.27
C ILE A 231 2.22 1.50 19.35
N GLU A 232 1.81 0.84 18.26
CA GLU A 232 0.70 1.29 17.45
C GLU A 232 -0.60 1.38 18.27
N SER A 233 -0.84 0.42 19.17
CA SER A 233 -1.99 0.45 20.10
C SER A 233 -1.93 1.66 21.03
N PHE A 234 -0.77 1.96 21.62
CA PHE A 234 -0.59 3.16 22.44
C PHE A 234 -0.92 4.43 21.64
N PHE A 235 -0.40 4.56 20.42
CA PHE A 235 -0.68 5.73 19.59
C PHE A 235 -2.15 5.84 19.19
N SER A 236 -2.83 4.71 18.97
CA SER A 236 -4.28 4.70 18.75
C SER A 236 -5.00 5.30 19.94
N HIS A 237 -4.70 4.84 21.16
CA HIS A 237 -5.30 5.35 22.39
C HIS A 237 -5.02 6.84 22.62
N LEU A 238 -3.76 7.28 22.51
CA LEU A 238 -3.39 8.70 22.60
C LEU A 238 -4.19 9.57 21.64
N LYS A 239 -4.37 9.10 20.40
CA LYS A 239 -5.13 9.84 19.39
C LYS A 239 -6.60 9.93 19.74
N THR A 240 -7.24 8.80 20.03
CA THR A 240 -8.69 8.73 20.24
C THR A 240 -9.13 9.31 21.58
N GLU A 241 -8.36 9.06 22.64
CA GLU A 241 -8.73 9.42 24.02
C GLU A 241 -8.27 10.84 24.40
N LYS A 242 -7.34 11.45 23.64
CA LYS A 242 -6.87 12.82 23.93
C LYS A 242 -6.83 13.72 22.71
N LEU A 243 -6.03 13.40 21.69
CA LEU A 243 -5.74 14.36 20.62
C LEU A 243 -6.96 14.73 19.77
N TYR A 244 -7.86 13.78 19.52
CA TYR A 244 -9.10 14.02 18.77
C TYR A 244 -10.13 14.82 19.59
N LEU A 245 -10.06 14.77 20.92
CA LEU A 245 -10.92 15.56 21.79
C LEU A 245 -10.38 16.99 21.94
N VAL A 246 -9.07 17.13 22.17
CA VAL A 246 -8.44 18.43 22.40
C VAL A 246 -8.27 19.24 21.11
N CYS A 247 -8.03 18.58 19.97
CA CYS A 247 -7.79 19.23 18.68
C CYS A 247 -6.77 20.39 18.75
N PRO A 248 -5.51 20.12 19.16
CA PRO A 248 -4.53 21.16 19.45
C PRO A 248 -4.26 22.05 18.22
N LYS A 249 -4.22 23.37 18.45
CA LYS A 249 -3.94 24.37 17.40
C LYS A 249 -2.51 24.88 17.41
N THR A 250 -1.79 24.75 18.53
CA THR A 250 -0.39 25.16 18.66
C THR A 250 0.48 24.00 19.13
N TYR A 251 1.80 24.15 18.94
CA TYR A 251 2.78 23.16 19.38
C TYR A 251 2.73 22.94 20.90
N GLU A 252 2.59 24.01 21.67
CA GLU A 252 2.54 24.00 23.13
C GLU A 252 1.29 23.26 23.63
N MET A 253 0.14 23.49 22.98
CA MET A 253 -1.09 22.76 23.30
C MET A 253 -0.93 21.27 23.03
N ALA A 254 -0.35 20.91 21.89
CA ALA A 254 -0.11 19.50 21.55
C ALA A 254 0.86 18.85 22.55
N TYR A 255 1.94 19.54 22.89
CA TYR A 255 2.93 19.08 23.85
C TYR A 255 2.30 18.82 25.22
N ARG A 256 1.54 19.78 25.76
CA ARG A 256 0.84 19.63 27.04
C ARG A 256 -0.16 18.48 27.01
N ALA A 257 -0.99 18.39 25.96
CA ALA A 257 -1.96 17.32 25.82
C ALA A 257 -1.30 15.93 25.79
N ILE A 258 -0.17 15.79 25.10
CA ILE A 258 0.60 14.54 25.05
C ILE A 258 1.23 14.24 26.41
N GLN A 259 1.84 15.24 27.07
CA GLN A 259 2.44 15.08 28.38
C GLN A 259 1.41 14.62 29.42
N GLU A 260 0.27 15.31 29.52
CA GLU A 260 -0.84 14.95 30.40
C GLU A 260 -1.35 13.55 30.12
N TYR A 261 -1.51 13.18 28.85
CA TYR A 261 -2.00 11.86 28.50
C TYR A 261 -0.99 10.76 28.80
N ILE A 262 0.31 10.98 28.58
CA ILE A 262 1.35 9.99 28.92
C ILE A 262 1.41 9.79 30.43
N GLN A 263 1.26 10.87 31.21
CA GLN A 263 1.15 10.76 32.67
C GLN A 263 -0.05 9.91 33.05
N PHE A 264 -1.25 10.28 32.61
CA PHE A 264 -2.48 9.50 32.83
C PHE A 264 -2.35 8.04 32.37
N TYR A 265 -1.78 7.81 31.18
CA TYR A 265 -1.59 6.48 30.61
C TYR A 265 -0.71 5.60 31.50
N ASN A 266 0.35 6.17 32.07
CA ASN A 266 1.28 5.44 32.92
C ASN A 266 0.76 5.26 34.35
N THR A 267 0.04 6.24 34.92
CA THR A 267 -0.35 6.24 36.35
C THR A 267 -1.76 5.75 36.63
N GLU A 268 -2.71 5.99 35.73
CA GLU A 268 -4.15 5.86 36.02
C GLU A 268 -4.91 5.00 35.01
N ARG A 269 -4.43 4.90 33.76
CA ARG A 269 -5.17 4.21 32.70
C ARG A 269 -5.10 2.69 32.86
N PHE A 270 -6.19 2.11 33.34
CA PHE A 270 -6.33 0.67 33.48
C PHE A 270 -6.16 -0.09 32.15
N GLN A 271 -5.50 -1.25 32.22
CA GLN A 271 -5.32 -2.13 31.07
C GLN A 271 -5.74 -3.56 31.44
N GLU A 272 -6.61 -4.16 30.63
CA GLU A 272 -7.06 -5.54 30.83
C GLU A 272 -5.88 -6.53 30.82
N LYS A 273 -4.89 -6.29 29.96
CA LYS A 273 -3.64 -7.09 29.91
C LYS A 273 -2.79 -7.01 31.19
N LEU A 274 -3.00 -5.98 32.01
CA LEU A 274 -2.35 -5.78 33.29
C LEU A 274 -3.30 -6.07 34.46
N HIS A 275 -4.32 -6.90 34.23
CA HIS A 275 -5.34 -7.27 35.22
C HIS A 275 -6.08 -6.06 35.81
N GLY A 276 -6.32 -5.04 34.99
CA GLY A 276 -7.02 -3.82 35.41
C GLY A 276 -6.14 -2.83 36.15
N LEU A 277 -4.82 -3.01 36.16
CA LEU A 277 -3.86 -2.04 36.72
C LEU A 277 -3.35 -1.07 35.64
N SER A 278 -2.89 0.10 36.07
CA SER A 278 -2.06 0.98 35.24
C SER A 278 -0.64 0.42 35.08
N PRO A 279 0.13 0.88 34.07
CA PRO A 279 1.52 0.47 33.87
C PRO A 279 2.41 0.60 35.12
N ILE A 280 2.29 1.71 35.85
CA ILE A 280 3.09 1.95 37.05
C ILE A 280 2.60 1.09 38.21
N GLU A 281 1.28 0.98 38.42
CA GLU A 281 0.72 0.11 39.47
C GLU A 281 1.15 -1.35 39.29
N TYR A 282 1.13 -1.85 38.05
CA TYR A 282 1.59 -3.20 37.72
C TYR A 282 3.06 -3.41 38.09
N ARG A 283 3.91 -2.43 37.78
CA ARG A 283 5.34 -2.45 38.13
C ARG A 283 5.54 -2.46 39.64
N GLU A 284 4.86 -1.57 40.36
CA GLU A 284 4.99 -1.46 41.82
C GLU A 284 4.52 -2.73 42.53
N LYS A 285 3.42 -3.33 42.06
CA LYS A 285 2.92 -4.60 42.60
C LYS A 285 3.84 -5.79 42.32
N ALA A 286 4.61 -5.78 41.23
CA ALA A 286 5.56 -6.84 40.91
C ALA A 286 6.87 -6.74 41.70
N VAL A 287 7.14 -5.59 42.32
CA VAL A 287 8.30 -5.36 43.20
C VAL A 287 7.96 -5.64 44.68
N ALA A 288 6.67 -5.62 45.03
CA ALA A 288 6.14 -5.98 46.35
C ALA A 288 6.04 -7.50 46.53
#